data_AF-A0A3L7CG06-F1
#
_entry.id   AF-A0A3L7CG06-F1
#
_cell.length_a   1.000
_cell.length_b   1.000
_cell.length_c   1.000
_cell.angle_alpha   90.00
_cell.angle_beta   90.00
_cell.angle_gamma   90.00
#
_symmetry.space_group_name_H-M   'P 1'
#
loop_
_entity.id
_entity.type
_entity.pdbx_description
1 polymer ?
#
loop_
_entity_poly.entity_id
_entity_poly.type
_entity_poly.pdbx_seq_one_letter_code
_entity_poly.pdbx_strand_id
1 'polypeptide(L)'
;DPGTDYARIYRIDVNGTSKEEVASGVRNTVGFDFHPQSKELWFTDNGRDWMGDDRPPCEVNRLTKTGQNFGFPFCHGKDTLDPDFGKGKKCSDYVAPVVELRAHVAPLGMRFYTGTQFPAQYKDSIILAEHGSWNRSTPQG
;
A
#
# COMPACT_ATOMS: atom_id res chain seq x y z
N ASP A 1 -15.97 -7.31 15.01
CA ASP A 1 -14.53 -7.57 14.87
C ASP A 1 -14.37 -8.49 13.67
N PRO A 2 -13.80 -8.04 12.54
CA PRO A 2 -13.61 -8.89 11.38
C PRO A 2 -12.63 -10.04 11.63
N GLY A 3 -11.87 -10.03 12.75
CA GLY A 3 -10.87 -11.04 13.09
C GLY A 3 -9.45 -10.51 12.97
N THR A 4 -8.49 -11.20 13.61
CA THR A 4 -7.10 -10.72 13.67
C THR A 4 -6.29 -10.99 12.40
N ASP A 5 -6.80 -11.75 11.44
CA ASP A 5 -6.07 -12.21 10.24
C ASP A 5 -6.14 -11.26 9.02
N TYR A 6 -6.90 -10.16 9.11
CA TYR A 6 -7.15 -9.27 7.98
C TYR A 6 -6.22 -8.05 8.00
N ALA A 7 -6.16 -7.35 6.87
CA ALA A 7 -5.36 -6.13 6.67
C ALA A 7 -3.87 -6.31 7.02
N ARG A 8 -3.33 -7.47 6.61
CA ARG A 8 -1.96 -7.92 6.90
C ARG A 8 -1.33 -8.54 5.68
N ILE A 9 0.00 -8.51 5.64
CA ILE A 9 0.81 -9.27 4.71
C ILE A 9 1.46 -10.39 5.50
N TYR A 10 1.40 -11.61 4.98
CA TYR A 10 2.03 -12.79 5.56
C TYR A 10 3.11 -13.32 4.63
N ARG A 11 4.16 -13.92 5.23
CA ARG A 11 5.03 -14.87 4.55
C ARG A 11 4.76 -16.28 5.05
N ILE A 12 4.89 -17.24 4.16
CA ILE A 12 4.70 -18.65 4.44
C ILE A 12 5.76 -19.43 3.68
N ASP A 13 6.25 -20.52 4.25
CA ASP A 13 7.12 -21.44 3.53
C ASP A 13 6.33 -22.07 2.37
N VAL A 14 7.03 -22.43 1.28
CA VAL A 14 6.39 -23.00 0.07
C VAL A 14 5.67 -24.32 0.36
N ASN A 15 6.10 -25.05 1.40
CA ASN A 15 5.45 -26.27 1.89
C ASN A 15 4.18 -26.00 2.72
N GLY A 16 3.80 -24.73 2.92
CA GLY A 16 2.64 -24.32 3.72
C GLY A 16 2.88 -24.20 5.22
N THR A 17 4.13 -24.32 5.71
CA THR A 17 4.46 -24.14 7.13
C THR A 17 4.89 -22.71 7.45
N SER A 18 5.07 -22.41 8.73
CA SER A 18 5.73 -21.17 9.19
C SER A 18 5.03 -19.88 8.75
N LYS A 19 3.69 -19.82 8.85
CA LYS A 19 2.94 -18.56 8.63
C LYS A 19 3.45 -17.49 9.61
N GLU A 20 4.02 -16.44 9.06
CA GLU A 20 4.52 -15.30 9.82
C GLU A 20 3.93 -14.01 9.26
N GLU A 21 3.45 -13.15 10.15
CA GLU A 21 3.02 -11.82 9.80
C GLU A 21 4.23 -10.92 9.50
N VAL A 22 4.27 -10.34 8.31
CA VAL A 22 5.34 -9.42 7.91
C VAL A 22 4.95 -7.95 8.01
N ALA A 23 3.67 -7.63 7.82
CA ALA A 23 3.14 -6.28 7.95
C ALA A 23 1.67 -6.31 8.42
N SER A 24 1.25 -5.25 9.10
CA SER A 24 -0.15 -5.01 9.48
C SER A 24 -0.59 -3.60 9.11
N GLY A 25 -1.90 -3.35 9.21
CA GLY A 25 -2.48 -2.07 8.88
C GLY A 25 -2.36 -1.71 7.40
N VAL A 26 -2.44 -2.73 6.53
CA VAL A 26 -2.46 -2.60 5.07
C VAL A 26 -3.87 -2.91 4.61
N ARG A 27 -4.60 -1.96 4.01
CA ARG A 27 -6.02 -2.13 3.70
C ARG A 27 -6.23 -3.24 2.66
N ASN A 28 -5.64 -3.07 1.48
CA ASN A 28 -5.77 -3.96 0.34
C ASN A 28 -4.60 -3.76 -0.63
N THR A 29 -3.52 -4.50 -0.38
CA THR A 29 -2.39 -4.62 -1.30
C THR A 29 -2.66 -5.65 -2.39
N VAL A 30 -2.40 -5.27 -3.64
CA VAL A 30 -2.50 -6.18 -4.80
C VAL A 30 -1.19 -6.20 -5.58
N GLY A 31 -0.59 -5.03 -5.81
CA GLY A 31 0.72 -4.92 -6.44
C GLY A 31 1.82 -4.99 -5.38
N PHE A 32 2.82 -5.84 -5.57
CA PHE A 32 4.05 -5.81 -4.79
C PHE A 32 5.24 -6.29 -5.60
N ASP A 33 6.42 -5.78 -5.25
CA ASP A 33 7.69 -6.18 -5.83
C ASP A 33 8.84 -6.00 -4.83
N PHE A 34 9.94 -6.70 -5.05
CA PHE A 34 11.13 -6.57 -4.23
C PHE A 34 12.14 -5.64 -4.91
N HIS A 35 12.62 -4.64 -4.17
CA HIS A 35 13.64 -3.73 -4.70
C HIS A 35 14.88 -4.53 -5.13
N PRO A 36 15.41 -4.33 -6.35
CA PRO A 36 16.41 -5.23 -6.94
C PRO A 36 17.72 -5.28 -6.15
N GLN A 37 18.08 -4.19 -5.46
CA GLN A 37 19.30 -4.08 -4.65
C GLN A 37 19.06 -4.37 -3.17
N SER A 38 18.25 -3.57 -2.47
CA SER A 38 17.98 -3.74 -1.02
C SER A 38 17.17 -4.97 -0.66
N LYS A 39 16.45 -5.59 -1.62
CA LYS A 39 15.52 -6.71 -1.40
C LYS A 39 14.37 -6.40 -0.43
N GLU A 40 14.14 -5.13 -0.15
CA GLU A 40 12.98 -4.67 0.62
C GLU A 40 11.71 -4.90 -0.19
N LEU A 41 10.63 -5.28 0.50
CA LEU A 41 9.31 -5.41 -0.10
C LEU A 41 8.70 -4.02 -0.28
N TRP A 42 8.28 -3.71 -1.50
CA TRP A 42 7.47 -2.55 -1.81
C TRP A 42 6.11 -3.01 -2.28
N PHE A 43 5.06 -2.30 -1.90
CA PHE A 43 3.70 -2.71 -2.19
C PHE A 43 2.77 -1.52 -2.37
N THR A 44 1.72 -1.70 -3.16
CA THR A 44 0.65 -0.74 -3.34
C THR A 44 -0.42 -0.93 -2.26
N ASP A 45 -1.16 0.12 -1.92
CA ASP A 45 -2.36 -0.01 -1.08
C ASP A 45 -3.52 0.80 -1.65
N ASN A 46 -4.69 0.18 -1.70
CA ASN A 46 -5.91 0.83 -2.17
C ASN A 46 -6.52 1.63 -1.02
N GLY A 47 -6.58 2.96 -1.17
CA GLY A 47 -7.16 3.87 -0.19
C GLY A 47 -8.62 3.54 0.17
N ARG A 48 -9.06 3.97 1.35
CA ARG A 48 -10.40 3.72 1.87
C ARG A 48 -11.50 4.35 0.99
N ASP A 49 -12.59 3.61 0.81
CA ASP A 49 -13.80 4.08 0.15
C ASP A 49 -14.63 5.03 1.03
N TRP A 50 -15.43 5.90 0.37
CA TRP A 50 -16.46 6.75 1.00
C TRP A 50 -15.93 7.88 1.90
N MET A 51 -14.74 8.41 1.59
CA MET A 51 -14.19 9.63 2.22
C MET A 51 -14.16 10.86 1.27
N GLY A 52 -14.92 10.78 0.18
CA GLY A 52 -15.01 11.80 -0.86
C GLY A 52 -14.16 11.52 -2.09
N ASP A 53 -14.25 12.39 -3.08
CA ASP A 53 -13.64 12.18 -4.41
C ASP A 53 -12.11 12.23 -4.41
N ASP A 54 -11.52 12.96 -3.46
CA ASP A 54 -10.09 13.27 -3.47
C ASP A 54 -9.38 12.76 -2.20
N ARG A 55 -10.06 11.94 -1.37
CA ARG A 55 -9.50 11.36 -0.15
C ARG A 55 -10.03 9.95 0.14
N PRO A 56 -9.25 9.12 0.88
CA PRO A 56 -7.82 9.30 1.14
C PRO A 56 -6.98 8.89 -0.08
N PRO A 57 -5.68 9.21 -0.12
CA PRO A 57 -4.80 8.75 -1.19
C PRO A 57 -4.73 7.21 -1.25
N CYS A 58 -4.49 6.68 -2.44
CA CYS A 58 -3.86 5.35 -2.57
C CYS A 58 -2.37 5.47 -2.25
N GLU A 59 -1.68 4.37 -1.98
CA GLU A 59 -0.32 4.42 -1.44
C GLU A 59 0.66 3.51 -2.17
N VAL A 60 1.93 3.90 -2.15
CA VAL A 60 3.07 3.00 -2.31
C VAL A 60 3.87 3.00 -1.01
N ASN A 61 4.00 1.82 -0.45
CA ASN A 61 4.61 1.55 0.84
C ASN A 61 5.91 0.77 0.69
N ARG A 62 6.79 0.90 1.67
CA ARG A 62 8.06 0.16 1.76
C ARG A 62 8.16 -0.51 3.13
N LEU A 63 8.30 -1.83 3.12
CA LEU A 63 8.59 -2.63 4.30
C LEU A 63 10.09 -2.73 4.50
N THR A 64 10.61 -1.99 5.49
CA THR A 64 12.04 -2.03 5.86
C THR A 64 12.30 -3.03 6.99
N LYS A 65 11.27 -3.45 7.72
CA LYS A 65 11.36 -4.45 8.80
C LYS A 65 10.05 -5.21 8.99
N THR A 66 10.14 -6.52 9.20
CA THR A 66 9.00 -7.35 9.64
C THR A 66 8.31 -6.75 10.87
N GLY A 67 6.98 -6.76 10.86
CA GLY A 67 6.13 -6.30 11.96
C GLY A 67 5.76 -4.82 11.92
N GLN A 68 6.14 -4.09 10.86
CA GLN A 68 5.69 -2.71 10.66
C GLN A 68 4.16 -2.64 10.47
N ASN A 69 3.57 -1.57 11.02
CA ASN A 69 2.14 -1.26 10.91
C ASN A 69 1.94 0.01 10.08
N PHE A 70 1.15 -0.09 9.01
CA PHE A 70 0.92 0.96 8.02
C PHE A 70 -0.36 1.79 8.25
N GLY A 71 -1.01 1.59 9.41
CA GLY A 71 -1.99 2.54 9.93
C GLY A 71 -3.45 2.18 9.71
N PHE A 72 -3.81 1.41 8.68
CA PHE A 72 -5.19 0.98 8.50
C PHE A 72 -5.69 0.16 9.72
N PRO A 73 -6.93 0.33 10.21
CA PRO A 73 -7.99 1.21 9.70
C PRO A 73 -7.99 2.62 10.31
N PHE A 74 -6.96 2.99 11.07
CA PHE A 74 -6.96 4.19 11.90
C PHE A 74 -6.45 5.44 11.17
N CYS A 75 -5.45 5.25 10.31
CA CYS A 75 -4.81 6.31 9.54
C CYS A 75 -4.62 5.86 8.10
N HIS A 76 -4.79 6.81 7.19
CA HIS A 76 -4.59 6.67 5.74
C HIS A 76 -3.62 7.75 5.26
N GLY A 77 -2.87 7.47 4.21
CA GLY A 77 -1.83 8.36 3.71
C GLY A 77 -0.81 8.70 4.79
N LYS A 78 -0.23 9.89 4.70
CA LYS A 78 0.75 10.39 5.68
C LYS A 78 0.11 10.90 6.96
N ASP A 79 -1.08 11.49 6.87
CA ASP A 79 -1.70 12.25 7.98
C ASP A 79 -3.24 12.35 7.85
N THR A 80 -3.91 11.34 7.28
CA THR A 80 -5.39 11.34 7.23
C THR A 80 -5.94 10.41 8.29
N LEU A 81 -6.38 10.98 9.41
CA LEU A 81 -7.06 10.23 10.45
C LEU A 81 -8.42 9.71 9.95
N ASP A 82 -8.73 8.44 10.19
CA ASP A 82 -10.01 7.87 9.84
C ASP A 82 -11.14 8.47 10.71
N PRO A 83 -12.25 8.96 10.12
CA PRO A 83 -13.33 9.58 10.87
C PRO A 83 -14.09 8.62 11.80
N ASP A 84 -14.14 7.34 11.46
CA ASP A 84 -14.91 6.34 12.20
C ASP A 84 -14.03 5.57 13.19
N PHE A 85 -12.79 5.26 12.78
CA PHE A 85 -11.89 4.39 13.54
C PHE A 85 -10.72 5.13 14.20
N GLY A 86 -10.37 6.33 13.73
CA GLY A 86 -9.15 7.04 14.15
C GLY A 86 -9.24 7.73 15.51
N LYS A 87 -10.39 7.74 16.18
CA LYS A 87 -10.55 8.41 17.48
C LYS A 87 -9.51 7.92 18.50
N GLY A 88 -8.70 8.83 19.02
CA GLY A 88 -7.65 8.55 19.99
C GLY A 88 -6.37 7.94 19.42
N LYS A 89 -6.23 7.91 18.09
CA LYS A 89 -5.02 7.46 17.38
C LYS A 89 -4.23 8.67 16.87
N LYS A 90 -2.95 8.48 16.60
CA LYS A 90 -2.08 9.49 15.99
C LYS A 90 -1.39 8.85 14.79
N CYS A 91 -1.45 9.49 13.63
CA CYS A 91 -0.85 8.90 12.43
C CYS A 91 0.68 8.78 12.49
N SER A 92 1.31 9.59 13.35
CA SER A 92 2.73 9.46 13.71
C SER A 92 3.11 8.13 14.37
N ASP A 93 2.14 7.35 14.85
CA ASP A 93 2.39 6.05 15.50
C ASP A 93 2.55 4.91 14.47
N TYR A 94 2.32 5.19 13.18
CA TYR A 94 2.34 4.22 12.08
C TYR A 94 3.40 4.57 11.03
N VAL A 95 3.72 3.61 10.16
CA VAL A 95 4.64 3.82 9.05
C VAL A 95 3.93 4.58 7.93
N ALA A 96 4.43 5.77 7.61
CA ALA A 96 3.91 6.58 6.51
C ALA A 96 4.29 6.01 5.13
N PRO A 97 3.46 6.22 4.10
CA PRO A 97 3.76 5.78 2.75
C PRO A 97 4.92 6.58 2.13
N VAL A 98 5.64 5.91 1.23
CA VAL A 98 6.72 6.55 0.46
C VAL A 98 6.14 7.49 -0.59
N VAL A 99 5.05 7.07 -1.24
CA VAL A 99 4.32 7.86 -2.24
C VAL A 99 2.84 7.81 -1.93
N GLU A 100 2.21 8.99 -1.95
CA GLU A 100 0.74 9.12 -1.99
C GLU A 100 0.33 9.30 -3.44
N LEU A 101 -0.51 8.40 -3.91
CA LEU A 101 -1.15 8.46 -5.22
C LEU A 101 -2.47 9.22 -5.10
N ARG A 102 -3.06 9.60 -6.23
CA ARG A 102 -4.41 10.17 -6.21
C ARG A 102 -5.39 9.16 -5.61
N ALA A 103 -6.43 9.67 -4.95
CA ALA A 103 -7.47 8.83 -4.35
C ALA A 103 -8.12 7.92 -5.40
N HIS A 104 -8.52 6.70 -5.04
CA HIS A 104 -9.32 5.81 -5.90
C HIS A 104 -8.68 5.36 -7.22
N VAL A 105 -7.40 5.61 -7.50
CA VAL A 105 -6.74 5.14 -8.75
C VAL A 105 -6.58 3.63 -8.85
N ALA A 106 -6.83 2.92 -7.74
CA ALA A 106 -6.76 1.47 -7.63
C ALA A 106 -5.44 0.87 -8.17
N PRO A 107 -4.29 1.09 -7.49
CA PRO A 107 -3.00 0.60 -7.97
C PRO A 107 -2.91 -0.93 -7.78
N LEU A 108 -3.07 -1.70 -8.87
CA LEU A 108 -3.14 -3.16 -8.80
C LEU A 108 -1.84 -3.87 -9.19
N GLY A 109 -0.96 -3.18 -9.92
CA GLY A 109 0.30 -3.74 -10.38
C GLY A 109 1.46 -2.79 -10.07
N MET A 110 2.59 -3.37 -9.68
CA MET A 110 3.84 -2.62 -9.60
C MET A 110 5.04 -3.49 -9.96
N ARG A 111 6.05 -2.90 -10.62
CA ARG A 111 7.35 -3.54 -10.87
C ARG A 111 8.49 -2.54 -10.84
N PHE A 112 9.62 -2.94 -10.25
CA PHE A 112 10.88 -2.25 -10.47
C PHE A 112 11.38 -2.52 -11.89
N TYR A 113 11.63 -1.46 -12.64
CA TYR A 113 12.11 -1.56 -14.00
C TYR A 113 13.64 -1.72 -14.03
N THR A 114 14.08 -2.94 -14.36
CA THR A 114 15.52 -3.29 -14.46
C THR A 114 15.98 -3.55 -15.90
N GLY A 115 15.07 -3.37 -16.87
CA GLY A 115 15.35 -3.58 -18.29
C GLY A 115 16.13 -2.45 -18.95
N THR A 116 16.35 -2.60 -20.26
CA THR A 116 17.10 -1.65 -21.10
C THR A 116 16.31 -1.14 -22.31
N GLN A 117 15.02 -1.49 -22.41
CA GLN A 117 14.12 -1.09 -23.50
C GLN A 117 13.64 0.37 -23.39
N PHE A 118 13.40 0.87 -22.17
CA PHE A 118 12.97 2.25 -21.92
C PHE A 118 14.17 3.16 -21.67
N PRO A 119 14.01 4.49 -21.82
CA PRO A 119 15.06 5.46 -21.51
C PRO A 119 15.68 5.25 -20.13
N ALA A 120 16.97 5.55 -19.99
CA ALA A 120 17.75 5.30 -18.78
C ALA A 120 17.16 5.91 -17.51
N GLN A 121 16.40 7.00 -17.63
CA GLN A 121 15.70 7.64 -16.51
C GLN A 121 14.64 6.75 -15.83
N TYR A 122 14.12 5.72 -16.52
CA TYR A 122 13.17 4.76 -15.95
C TYR A 122 13.88 3.59 -15.26
N LYS A 123 15.19 3.42 -15.46
CA LYS A 123 15.94 2.36 -14.80
C LYS A 123 15.89 2.55 -13.29
N ASP A 124 15.65 1.44 -12.59
CA ASP A 124 15.48 1.39 -11.13
C ASP A 124 14.25 2.19 -10.61
N SER A 125 13.37 2.64 -11.50
CA SER A 125 12.07 3.24 -11.14
C SER A 125 10.99 2.17 -10.96
N ILE A 126 9.90 2.54 -10.28
CA ILE A 126 8.71 1.71 -10.18
C ILE A 126 7.75 2.10 -11.31
N ILE A 127 7.26 1.11 -12.06
CA ILE A 127 6.12 1.24 -12.96
C ILE A 127 4.88 0.76 -12.22
N LEU A 128 3.85 1.61 -12.17
CA LEU A 128 2.57 1.33 -11.50
C LEU A 128 1.46 1.17 -12.54
N ALA A 129 0.55 0.24 -12.28
CA ALA A 129 -0.69 0.08 -13.04
C ALA A 129 -1.86 0.56 -12.18
N GLU A 130 -2.40 1.73 -12.54
CA GLU A 130 -3.62 2.31 -11.96
C GLU A 130 -4.83 1.73 -12.73
N HIS A 131 -5.65 0.93 -12.04
CA HIS A 131 -6.78 0.23 -12.66
C HIS A 131 -8.00 1.14 -12.86
N GLY A 132 -8.08 2.20 -12.07
CA GLY A 132 -9.09 3.22 -12.18
C GLY A 132 -10.22 3.13 -11.17
N SER A 133 -10.83 4.28 -10.92
CA SER A 133 -11.79 4.52 -9.86
C SER A 133 -13.21 4.12 -10.24
N TRP A 134 -13.94 3.52 -9.29
CA TRP A 134 -15.40 3.42 -9.34
C TRP A 134 -16.08 4.34 -8.31
N ASN A 135 -15.42 4.63 -7.18
CA ASN A 135 -15.97 5.38 -6.05
C ASN A 135 -15.56 6.85 -6.06
N ARG A 136 -15.74 7.50 -7.22
CA ARG A 136 -15.42 8.90 -7.47
C ARG A 136 -16.36 9.45 -8.54
N SER A 137 -16.79 10.71 -8.42
CA SER A 137 -17.75 11.29 -9.37
C SER A 137 -17.20 11.42 -10.79
N THR A 138 -15.91 11.74 -10.95
CA THR A 138 -15.22 11.71 -12.24
C THR A 138 -14.17 10.58 -12.22
N PRO A 139 -14.23 9.60 -13.14
CA PRO A 139 -13.27 8.50 -13.17
C PRO A 139 -11.81 8.98 -13.34
N GLN A 140 -10.87 8.31 -12.67
CA GLN A 140 -9.44 8.47 -12.87
C GLN A 140 -8.71 7.15 -12.71
N GLY A 141 -7.63 6.96 -13.46
CA GLY A 141 -6.77 5.78 -13.53
C GLY A 141 -5.88 5.85 -14.76
#